data_AF-A0A5J4X596-F1
#
_entry.id   AF-A0A5J4X596-F1
#
_cell.length_a   1.000
_cell.length_b   1.000
_cell.length_c   1.000
_cell.angle_alpha   90.00
_cell.angle_beta   90.00
_cell.angle_gamma   90.00
#
_symmetry.space_group_name_H-M   'P 1'
#
loop_
_entity.id
_entity.type
_entity.pdbx_description
1 polymer ?
#
loop_
_entity_poly.entity_id
_entity_poly.type
_entity_poly.pdbx_seq_one_letter_code
_entity_poly.pdbx_strand_id
1 'polypeptide(L)'
;MYELFPLSVASTIRIKYEAEQVNADNQYITEACTIDETIPYSMEVPIVGFNSSRFDISLIISYMQCKDWTISNYIGSASTAKQVIVHHKKLNLKVKFVDMLTYLQPMELKQAAKDFEDGYDDIKGLFPYETFNTDNVNDTLSKSEPFTMEDFNSSLKKTKISQKDYQIYLEDAKRYKNRWDNLQFYNEQDTYIMIKPLMTLISLQFKYKIDMFSFMSMAACSNAIKYAKAYEDFDINGVYPNFEDLSQKFYLTENY
;
A
#
# COMPACT_ATOMS: atom_id res chain seq x y z
N MET A 1 4.50 -26.20 7.14
CA MET A 1 3.62 -25.30 7.89
C MET A 1 4.39 -24.01 7.99
N TYR A 2 4.07 -23.01 7.16
CA TYR A 2 4.87 -21.79 7.09
C TYR A 2 4.01 -20.63 7.59
N GLU A 3 4.44 -20.07 8.72
CA GLU A 3 3.92 -18.86 9.35
C GLU A 3 4.13 -17.64 8.45
N LEU A 4 3.18 -16.71 8.53
CA LEU A 4 3.07 -15.51 7.72
C LEU A 4 3.31 -14.25 8.59
N PHE A 5 4.13 -13.32 8.04
CA PHE A 5 4.11 -11.85 8.13
C PHE A 5 4.57 -11.09 9.40
N PRO A 6 5.20 -9.90 9.21
CA PRO A 6 4.42 -8.66 9.07
C PRO A 6 4.81 -7.74 7.88
N LEU A 7 3.79 -7.47 7.04
CA LEU A 7 3.58 -6.18 6.41
C LEU A 7 3.07 -5.19 7.48
N SER A 8 3.95 -4.39 8.09
CA SER A 8 3.65 -3.04 8.65
C SER A 8 4.75 -2.59 9.61
N VAL A 9 5.74 -1.81 9.17
CA VAL A 9 6.54 -0.98 10.12
C VAL A 9 6.96 0.37 9.53
N ALA A 10 6.76 0.62 8.23
CA ALA A 10 7.22 1.86 7.61
C ALA A 10 6.53 3.13 8.17
N SER A 11 5.30 3.04 8.69
CA SER A 11 4.61 4.18 9.32
C SER A 11 5.03 4.45 10.78
N THR A 12 5.84 3.57 11.39
CA THR A 12 6.22 3.66 12.81
C THR A 12 7.74 3.74 13.07
N ILE A 13 8.60 3.60 12.05
CA ILE A 13 10.06 3.77 12.20
C ILE A 13 10.39 5.27 12.37
N ARG A 14 10.64 5.68 13.61
CA ARG A 14 11.03 7.03 14.01
C ARG A 14 12.53 7.16 14.25
N ILE A 15 13.23 6.05 14.53
CA ILE A 15 14.67 6.06 14.85
C ILE A 15 15.46 4.90 14.24
N LYS A 16 16.78 5.08 14.10
CA LYS A 16 17.73 4.13 13.47
C LYS A 16 17.63 2.71 14.03
N TYR A 17 17.43 2.57 15.33
CA TYR A 17 17.31 1.28 16.00
C TYR A 17 16.09 0.46 15.51
N GLU A 18 14.96 1.12 15.26
CA GLU A 18 13.76 0.45 14.73
C GLU A 18 13.98 -0.02 13.29
N ALA A 19 14.69 0.76 12.48
CA ALA A 19 15.08 0.35 11.13
C ALA A 19 16.05 -0.85 11.13
N GLU A 20 16.98 -0.89 12.09
CA GLU A 20 17.91 -2.01 12.28
C GLU A 20 17.18 -3.29 12.71
N GLN A 21 16.18 -3.18 13.60
CA GLN A 21 15.36 -4.30 14.05
C GLN A 21 14.50 -4.87 12.92
N VAL A 22 13.81 -4.02 12.15
CA VAL A 22 13.01 -4.46 10.99
C VAL A 22 13.87 -5.15 9.94
N ASN A 23 15.11 -4.70 9.75
CA ASN A 23 16.05 -5.36 8.85
C ASN A 23 16.51 -6.73 9.38
N ALA A 24 16.61 -6.91 10.70
CA ALA A 24 16.89 -8.20 11.33
C ALA A 24 15.68 -9.15 11.23
N ASP A 25 14.47 -8.65 11.48
CA ASP A 25 13.23 -9.44 11.47
C ASP A 25 12.82 -9.90 10.05
N ASN A 26 13.23 -9.18 9.01
CA ASN A 26 12.98 -9.52 7.61
C ASN A 26 13.99 -10.52 7.01
N GLN A 27 14.86 -11.12 7.83
CA GLN A 27 15.82 -12.14 7.37
C GLN A 27 15.11 -13.44 7.02
N TYR A 28 15.30 -13.88 5.77
CA TYR A 28 14.88 -15.20 5.34
C TYR A 28 15.77 -16.24 6.00
N ILE A 29 15.16 -17.07 6.81
CA ILE A 29 15.81 -18.15 7.53
C ILE A 29 15.55 -19.44 6.75
N THR A 30 16.62 -20.15 6.39
CA THR A 30 16.55 -21.49 5.79
C THR A 30 15.95 -22.51 6.76
N GLU A 31 15.54 -23.69 6.26
CA GLU A 31 15.04 -24.78 7.12
C GLU A 31 16.05 -25.21 8.21
N ALA A 32 17.33 -24.89 8.05
CA ALA A 32 18.41 -25.11 9.01
C ALA A 32 18.52 -24.01 10.10
N CYS A 33 17.57 -23.09 10.17
CA CYS A 33 17.59 -21.92 11.06
C CYS A 33 18.78 -20.97 10.85
N THR A 34 19.39 -20.95 9.66
CA THR A 34 20.46 -20.01 9.27
C THR A 34 19.99 -19.01 8.23
N ILE A 35 20.58 -17.80 8.24
CA ILE A 35 20.29 -16.73 7.27
C ILE A 35 20.61 -17.24 5.85
N ASP A 36 19.67 -17.10 4.92
CA ASP A 36 19.87 -17.43 3.51
C ASP A 36 20.65 -16.32 2.78
N GLU A 37 21.96 -16.48 2.67
CA GLU A 37 22.85 -15.53 1.97
C GLU A 37 22.72 -15.59 0.43
N THR A 38 22.00 -16.59 -0.12
CA THR A 38 21.83 -16.76 -1.56
C THR A 38 20.69 -15.92 -2.14
N ILE A 39 19.81 -15.40 -1.28
CA ILE A 39 18.76 -14.44 -1.65
C ILE A 39 19.40 -13.05 -1.64
N PRO A 40 19.71 -12.44 -2.81
CA PRO A 40 20.31 -11.13 -2.84
C PRO A 40 19.35 -10.14 -2.20
N TYR A 41 19.80 -9.51 -1.12
CA TYR A 41 19.03 -8.61 -0.28
C TYR A 41 18.77 -7.24 -0.95
N SER A 42 18.18 -7.28 -2.14
CA SER A 42 17.67 -6.18 -2.97
C SER A 42 16.14 -6.32 -3.05
N MET A 43 15.48 -6.71 -1.97
CA MET A 43 14.02 -6.79 -1.97
C MET A 43 13.41 -5.40 -1.98
N GLU A 44 12.47 -5.20 -2.89
CA GLU A 44 11.65 -4.00 -2.94
C GLU A 44 10.63 -4.06 -1.81
N VAL A 45 10.75 -3.17 -0.82
CA VAL A 45 9.76 -3.04 0.24
C VAL A 45 8.56 -2.26 -0.32
N PRO A 46 7.38 -2.88 -0.47
CA PRO A 46 6.20 -2.18 -0.96
C PRO A 46 5.65 -1.24 0.12
N ILE A 47 5.46 0.03 -0.23
CA ILE A 47 4.71 1.02 0.54
C ILE A 47 3.42 1.29 -0.22
N VAL A 48 2.31 0.90 0.40
CA VAL A 48 0.99 0.93 -0.21
C VAL A 48 0.19 2.08 0.36
N GLY A 49 -0.34 2.94 -0.50
CA GLY A 49 -1.34 3.94 -0.15
C GLY A 49 -2.62 3.72 -0.94
N PHE A 50 -3.76 4.21 -0.45
CA PHE A 50 -5.05 4.08 -1.15
C PHE A 50 -5.39 5.36 -1.91
N ASN A 51 -5.64 5.26 -3.22
CA ASN A 51 -5.86 6.41 -4.10
C ASN A 51 -4.68 7.42 -4.07
N SER A 52 -3.49 6.88 -3.85
CA SER A 52 -2.26 7.62 -3.58
C SER A 52 -1.53 8.08 -4.85
N SER A 53 -1.90 7.51 -6.00
CA SER A 53 -1.18 7.72 -7.26
C SER A 53 -1.18 9.16 -7.76
N ARG A 54 -2.20 9.96 -7.41
CA ARG A 54 -2.31 11.36 -7.84
C ARG A 54 -1.60 12.34 -6.92
N PHE A 55 -1.78 12.18 -5.62
CA PHE A 55 -1.38 13.18 -4.63
C PHE A 55 -0.20 12.71 -3.79
N ASP A 56 -0.37 11.63 -3.03
CA ASP A 56 0.62 11.22 -2.02
C ASP A 56 1.94 10.79 -2.67
N ILE A 57 1.88 9.91 -3.67
CA ILE A 57 3.09 9.44 -4.37
C ILE A 57 3.74 10.62 -5.09
N SER A 58 2.97 11.46 -5.78
CA SER A 58 3.48 12.66 -6.45
C SER A 58 4.18 13.64 -5.49
N LEU A 59 3.67 13.78 -4.28
CA LEU A 59 4.29 14.59 -3.23
C LEU A 59 5.58 13.92 -2.73
N ILE A 60 5.52 12.62 -2.38
CA ILE A 60 6.66 11.87 -1.85
C ILE A 60 7.84 11.88 -2.82
N ILE A 61 7.62 11.66 -4.12
CA ILE A 61 8.71 11.61 -5.10
C ILE A 61 9.47 12.93 -5.21
N SER A 62 8.82 14.07 -4.96
CA SER A 62 9.48 15.38 -4.97
C SER A 62 10.59 15.49 -3.90
N TYR A 63 10.50 14.69 -2.84
CA TYR A 63 11.50 14.61 -1.77
C TYR A 63 12.48 13.44 -1.93
N MET A 64 12.19 12.47 -2.81
CA MET A 64 13.02 11.26 -2.97
C MET A 64 14.19 11.41 -3.93
N GLN A 65 14.23 12.44 -4.76
CA GLN A 65 15.41 12.74 -5.58
C GLN A 65 16.40 13.61 -4.79
N CYS A 66 17.02 13.02 -3.78
CA CYS A 66 17.85 13.74 -2.81
C CYS A 66 19.27 13.16 -2.69
N LYS A 67 20.02 13.54 -1.64
CA LYS A 67 21.40 13.08 -1.43
C LYS A 67 21.49 11.57 -1.30
N ASP A 68 20.55 10.95 -0.58
CA ASP A 68 20.64 9.55 -0.19
C ASP A 68 19.74 8.62 -1.03
N TRP A 69 18.79 9.17 -1.78
CA TRP A 69 17.83 8.39 -2.59
C TRP A 69 17.88 8.77 -4.07
N THR A 70 17.54 7.81 -4.94
CA THR A 70 17.33 8.00 -6.37
C THR A 70 16.09 7.28 -6.83
N ILE A 71 15.30 7.91 -7.70
CA ILE A 71 14.22 7.23 -8.41
C ILE A 71 14.86 6.32 -9.47
N SER A 72 14.63 5.01 -9.36
CA SER A 72 15.15 4.00 -10.29
C SER A 72 14.12 3.58 -11.33
N ASN A 73 12.83 3.65 -10.99
CA ASN A 73 11.75 3.33 -11.92
C ASN A 73 10.52 4.19 -11.63
N TYR A 74 9.82 4.62 -12.67
CA TYR A 74 8.58 5.38 -12.60
C TYR A 74 7.59 4.84 -13.63
N ILE A 75 6.40 4.44 -13.17
CA ILE A 75 5.31 3.96 -14.01
C ILE A 75 4.11 4.85 -13.78
N GLY A 76 3.63 5.51 -14.82
CA GLY A 76 2.49 6.42 -14.73
C GLY A 76 2.52 7.51 -15.78
N SER A 77 1.62 8.48 -15.63
CA SER A 77 1.67 9.76 -16.35
C SER A 77 2.34 10.82 -15.48
N ALA A 78 2.57 12.01 -16.02
CA ALA A 78 3.08 13.15 -15.25
C ALA A 78 2.16 13.57 -14.08
N SER A 79 0.86 13.23 -14.13
CA SER A 79 -0.15 13.59 -13.13
C SER A 79 -0.60 12.41 -12.27
N THR A 80 -0.14 11.19 -12.56
CA THR A 80 -0.58 9.98 -11.85
C THR A 80 0.54 8.96 -11.86
N ALA A 81 1.22 8.81 -10.72
CA ALA A 81 2.28 7.85 -10.47
C ALA A 81 1.66 6.53 -9.97
N LYS A 82 1.49 5.54 -10.84
CA LYS A 82 0.92 4.23 -10.46
C LYS A 82 1.89 3.42 -9.60
N GLN A 83 3.17 3.48 -9.94
CA GLN A 83 4.24 2.81 -9.20
C GLN A 83 5.52 3.62 -9.32
N VAL A 84 6.23 3.77 -8.20
CA VAL A 84 7.56 4.40 -8.19
C VAL A 84 8.50 3.58 -7.33
N ILE A 85 9.67 3.26 -7.88
CA ILE A 85 10.72 2.55 -7.16
C ILE A 85 11.85 3.54 -6.89
N VAL A 86 12.20 3.67 -5.62
CA VAL A 86 13.33 4.46 -5.16
C VAL A 86 14.37 3.55 -4.55
N HIS A 87 15.63 3.89 -4.80
CA HIS A 87 16.79 3.15 -4.34
C HIS A 87 17.64 4.04 -3.46
N HIS A 88 18.06 3.53 -2.31
CA HIS A 88 19.01 4.21 -1.44
C HIS A 88 20.42 4.08 -2.03
N LYS A 89 21.16 5.17 -2.18
CA LYS A 89 22.46 5.17 -2.91
C LYS A 89 23.57 4.40 -2.20
N LYS A 90 23.48 4.24 -0.87
CA LYS A 90 24.52 3.62 -0.03
C LYS A 90 24.10 2.30 0.60
N LEU A 91 22.79 2.06 0.68
CA LEU A 91 22.23 0.87 1.32
C LEU A 91 21.63 0.06 0.18
N ASN A 92 21.69 -1.26 0.25
CA ASN A 92 21.04 -2.11 -0.74
C ASN A 92 19.52 -2.17 -0.51
N LEU A 93 18.87 -1.02 -0.39
CA LEU A 93 17.46 -0.88 -0.02
C LEU A 93 16.68 -0.25 -1.16
N LYS A 94 15.63 -0.93 -1.60
CA LYS A 94 14.66 -0.44 -2.57
C LYS A 94 13.30 -0.33 -1.91
N VAL A 95 12.63 0.79 -2.16
CA VAL A 95 11.26 1.04 -1.70
C VAL A 95 10.38 1.24 -2.92
N LYS A 96 9.26 0.53 -2.98
CA LYS A 96 8.28 0.59 -4.07
C LYS A 96 6.99 1.22 -3.55
N PHE A 97 6.74 2.46 -3.96
CA PHE A 97 5.46 3.11 -3.74
C PHE A 97 4.45 2.60 -4.75
N VAL A 98 3.29 2.14 -4.28
CA VAL A 98 2.23 1.63 -5.13
C VAL A 98 0.86 2.04 -4.57
N ASP A 99 -0.06 2.35 -5.48
CA ASP A 99 -1.44 2.64 -5.13
C ASP A 99 -2.25 1.35 -5.06
N MET A 100 -2.95 1.11 -3.96
CA MET A 100 -3.82 -0.07 -3.81
C MET A 100 -4.85 -0.19 -4.94
N LEU A 101 -5.29 0.94 -5.50
CA LEU A 101 -6.22 0.98 -6.64
C LEU A 101 -5.62 0.47 -7.95
N THR A 102 -4.32 0.14 -8.02
CA THR A 102 -3.78 -0.65 -9.17
C THR A 102 -4.19 -2.12 -9.09
N TYR A 103 -4.60 -2.58 -7.90
CA TYR A 103 -5.02 -3.95 -7.63
C TYR A 103 -6.54 -4.08 -7.42
N LEU A 104 -7.25 -2.97 -7.26
CA LEU A 104 -8.70 -2.93 -7.11
C LEU A 104 -9.36 -2.17 -8.25
N GLN A 105 -10.66 -2.35 -8.41
CA GLN A 105 -11.43 -1.39 -9.21
C GLN A 105 -11.49 -0.04 -8.47
N PRO A 106 -11.53 1.10 -9.17
CA PRO A 106 -11.66 2.40 -8.55
C PRO A 106 -12.89 2.45 -7.62
N MET A 107 -12.65 2.57 -6.32
CA MET A 107 -13.68 2.57 -5.30
C MET A 107 -13.23 3.36 -4.06
N GLU A 108 -14.17 3.67 -3.18
CA GLU A 108 -13.87 4.29 -1.88
C GLU A 108 -13.30 3.27 -0.91
N LEU A 109 -12.37 3.70 -0.04
CA LEU A 109 -11.73 2.83 0.95
C LEU A 109 -12.75 2.14 1.86
N LYS A 110 -13.78 2.89 2.28
CA LYS A 110 -14.88 2.36 3.08
C LYS A 110 -15.67 1.25 2.38
N GLN A 111 -15.80 1.33 1.05
CA GLN A 111 -16.47 0.30 0.28
C GLN A 111 -15.57 -0.94 0.17
N ALA A 112 -14.28 -0.75 -0.13
CA ALA A 112 -13.33 -1.85 -0.12
C ALA A 112 -13.33 -2.58 1.23
N ALA A 113 -13.29 -1.86 2.34
CA ALA A 113 -13.35 -2.47 3.66
C ALA A 113 -14.60 -3.36 3.85
N LYS A 114 -15.80 -2.85 3.49
CA LYS A 114 -17.05 -3.61 3.56
C LYS A 114 -17.08 -4.85 2.68
N ASP A 115 -16.47 -4.78 1.50
CA ASP A 115 -16.47 -5.90 0.55
C ASP A 115 -15.51 -7.03 0.97
N PHE A 116 -14.51 -6.72 1.81
CA PHE A 116 -13.47 -7.66 2.26
C PHE A 116 -13.53 -8.02 3.77
N GLU A 117 -14.40 -7.39 4.56
CA GLU A 117 -14.63 -7.69 5.98
C GLU A 117 -15.99 -8.35 6.26
N ASP A 118 -15.94 -9.42 7.06
CA ASP A 118 -17.12 -9.98 7.72
C ASP A 118 -17.42 -9.18 9.00
N GLY A 119 -18.19 -8.10 8.89
CA GLY A 119 -18.64 -7.30 10.05
C GLY A 119 -17.88 -5.99 10.26
N TYR A 120 -17.78 -5.17 9.21
CA TYR A 120 -17.19 -3.83 9.25
C TYR A 120 -17.81 -2.94 10.34
N ASP A 121 -17.06 -2.70 11.41
CA ASP A 121 -17.32 -1.61 12.35
C ASP A 121 -16.56 -0.37 11.88
N ASP A 122 -17.31 0.69 11.55
CA ASP A 122 -16.77 1.98 11.12
C ASP A 122 -16.13 2.71 12.32
N ILE A 123 -14.95 2.26 12.75
CA ILE A 123 -14.22 2.82 13.90
C ILE A 123 -13.52 4.14 13.51
N LYS A 124 -13.54 4.51 12.23
CA LYS A 124 -12.99 5.78 11.76
C LYS A 124 -13.78 6.94 12.39
N GLY A 125 -13.15 7.58 13.37
CA GLY A 125 -13.69 8.75 14.05
C GLY A 125 -13.83 9.96 13.13
N LEU A 126 -14.18 11.10 13.71
CA LEU A 126 -14.31 12.37 12.98
C LEU A 126 -13.09 13.25 13.27
N PHE A 127 -12.48 13.79 12.21
CA PHE A 127 -11.34 14.69 12.34
C PHE A 127 -11.43 15.86 11.34
N PRO A 128 -11.11 17.10 11.75
CA PRO A 128 -11.18 18.25 10.87
C PRO A 128 -9.90 18.40 10.03
N TYR A 129 -10.06 18.58 8.71
CA TYR A 129 -8.94 18.59 7.76
C TYR A 129 -8.34 19.98 7.50
N GLU A 130 -9.10 21.06 7.74
CA GLU A 130 -8.75 22.41 7.28
C GLU A 130 -8.31 23.34 8.43
N THR A 131 -8.09 22.79 9.63
CA THR A 131 -7.88 23.57 10.87
C THR A 131 -6.44 24.00 11.12
N PHE A 132 -5.48 23.33 10.49
CA PHE A 132 -4.07 23.64 10.64
C PHE A 132 -3.31 23.52 9.33
N ASN A 133 -2.13 24.14 9.32
CA ASN A 133 -1.18 24.12 8.22
C ASN A 133 0.25 24.09 8.80
N THR A 134 1.25 24.24 7.94
CA THR A 134 2.67 24.21 8.32
C THR A 134 3.05 25.24 9.38
N ASP A 135 2.32 26.36 9.44
CA ASP A 135 2.68 27.50 10.28
C ASP A 135 2.12 27.39 11.70
N ASN A 136 0.97 26.72 11.87
CA ASN A 136 0.26 26.64 13.16
C ASN A 136 0.03 25.21 13.68
N VAL A 137 0.54 24.18 13.00
CA VAL A 137 0.31 22.76 13.36
C VAL A 137 0.61 22.45 14.83
N ASN A 138 1.74 22.94 15.36
CA ASN A 138 2.13 22.69 16.74
C ASN A 138 1.19 23.36 17.73
N ASP A 139 0.83 24.63 17.50
CA ASP A 139 -0.05 25.39 18.39
C ASP A 139 -1.47 24.82 18.38
N THR A 140 -1.96 24.42 17.20
CA THR A 140 -3.31 23.85 17.05
C THR A 140 -3.41 22.46 17.65
N LEU A 141 -2.42 21.58 17.43
CA LEU A 141 -2.49 20.18 17.87
C LEU A 141 -2.05 19.95 19.32
N SER A 142 -1.28 20.86 19.92
CA SER A 142 -0.85 20.74 21.32
C SER A 142 -1.96 21.05 22.33
N LYS A 143 -3.09 21.58 21.89
CA LYS A 143 -4.25 21.90 22.75
C LYS A 143 -4.90 20.62 23.29
N SER A 144 -5.31 20.69 24.56
CA SER A 144 -6.08 19.64 25.23
C SER A 144 -7.58 19.75 24.99
N GLU A 145 -8.08 20.94 24.64
CA GLU A 145 -9.49 21.09 24.29
C GLU A 145 -9.84 20.39 22.95
N PRO A 146 -11.06 19.86 22.79
CA PRO A 146 -11.51 19.34 21.50
C PRO A 146 -11.58 20.45 20.43
N PHE A 147 -11.65 20.06 19.16
CA PHE A 147 -11.96 20.97 18.06
C PHE A 147 -13.38 21.52 18.20
N THR A 148 -13.61 22.76 17.75
CA THR A 148 -14.96 23.33 17.76
C THR A 148 -15.80 22.74 16.62
N MET A 149 -17.09 23.05 16.57
CA MET A 149 -17.93 22.56 15.48
C MET A 149 -17.56 23.21 14.14
N GLU A 150 -17.13 24.47 14.16
CA GLU A 150 -16.73 25.24 12.99
C GLU A 150 -15.45 24.71 12.34
N ASP A 151 -14.57 24.12 13.14
CA ASP A 151 -13.33 23.48 12.70
C ASP A 151 -13.58 22.37 11.67
N PHE A 152 -14.77 21.75 11.67
CA PHE A 152 -15.16 20.70 10.72
C PHE A 152 -15.79 21.22 9.42
N ASN A 153 -15.94 22.54 9.26
CA ASN A 153 -16.46 23.11 8.02
C ASN A 153 -15.44 22.88 6.90
N SER A 154 -15.88 22.28 5.78
CA SER A 154 -15.03 22.13 4.60
C SER A 154 -15.30 23.24 3.60
N SER A 155 -14.30 24.05 3.31
CA SER A 155 -14.35 25.04 2.23
C SER A 155 -14.38 24.38 0.85
N LEU A 156 -13.68 23.24 0.70
CA LEU A 156 -13.61 22.49 -0.55
C LEU A 156 -14.95 21.83 -0.90
N LYS A 157 -15.56 21.14 0.06
CA LYS A 157 -16.83 20.43 -0.15
C LYS A 157 -18.06 21.31 0.10
N LYS A 158 -17.86 22.50 0.69
CA LYS A 158 -18.95 23.40 1.14
C LYS A 158 -19.93 22.71 2.09
N THR A 159 -19.40 21.85 2.97
CA THR A 159 -20.19 21.06 3.92
C THR A 159 -19.90 21.49 5.34
N LYS A 160 -20.89 21.30 6.22
CA LYS A 160 -20.77 21.45 7.67
C LYS A 160 -21.06 20.11 8.34
N ILE A 161 -20.44 19.87 9.49
CA ILE A 161 -20.76 18.70 10.32
C ILE A 161 -22.19 18.81 10.88
N SER A 162 -22.87 17.68 11.04
CA SER A 162 -24.18 17.67 11.71
C SER A 162 -24.00 17.78 13.23
N GLN A 163 -25.01 18.29 13.94
CA GLN A 163 -24.97 18.32 15.41
C GLN A 163 -24.76 16.93 16.00
N LYS A 164 -25.38 15.90 15.41
CA LYS A 164 -25.27 14.51 15.84
C LYS A 164 -23.82 14.02 15.73
N ASP A 165 -23.20 14.22 14.57
CA ASP A 165 -21.82 13.80 14.33
C ASP A 165 -20.84 14.56 15.22
N TYR A 166 -21.09 15.85 15.47
CA TYR A 166 -20.27 16.61 16.40
C TYR A 166 -20.37 16.10 17.85
N GLN A 167 -21.54 15.64 18.29
CA GLN A 167 -21.65 14.98 19.60
C GLN A 167 -20.88 13.66 19.65
N ILE A 168 -20.91 12.87 18.58
CA ILE A 168 -20.09 11.64 18.48
C ILE A 168 -18.60 11.99 18.61
N TYR A 169 -18.15 13.00 17.87
CA TYR A 169 -16.79 13.51 17.97
C TYR A 169 -16.41 13.92 19.41
N LEU A 170 -17.26 14.67 20.11
CA LEU A 170 -16.99 15.11 21.48
C LEU A 170 -16.85 13.95 22.46
N GLU A 171 -17.64 12.88 22.31
CA GLU A 171 -17.50 11.69 23.13
C GLU A 171 -16.20 10.93 22.84
N ASP A 172 -15.83 10.81 21.56
CA ASP A 172 -14.56 10.16 21.17
C ASP A 172 -13.35 10.99 21.60
N ALA A 173 -13.43 12.33 21.52
CA ALA A 173 -12.35 13.23 21.89
C ALA A 173 -11.92 13.09 23.36
N LYS A 174 -12.83 12.66 24.25
CA LYS A 174 -12.53 12.41 25.68
C LYS A 174 -11.50 11.31 25.91
N ARG A 175 -11.27 10.44 24.91
CA ARG A 175 -10.30 9.34 24.99
C ARG A 175 -8.86 9.82 24.83
N TYR A 176 -8.64 11.04 24.34
CA TYR A 176 -7.34 11.57 23.97
C TYR A 176 -6.91 12.69 24.91
N LYS A 177 -5.60 12.80 25.20
CA LYS A 177 -5.08 13.85 26.09
C LYS A 177 -5.01 15.21 25.39
N ASN A 178 -4.73 15.19 24.09
CA ASN A 178 -4.60 16.35 23.24
C ASN A 178 -4.98 15.99 21.79
N ARG A 179 -4.96 16.99 20.91
CA ARG A 179 -5.33 16.80 19.50
C ARG A 179 -4.28 16.00 18.71
N TRP A 180 -3.02 15.90 19.19
CA TRP A 180 -2.03 14.99 18.60
C TRP A 180 -2.42 13.53 18.75
N ASP A 181 -2.82 13.12 19.96
CA ASP A 181 -3.24 11.75 20.23
C ASP A 181 -4.47 11.39 19.38
N ASN A 182 -5.41 12.34 19.22
CA ASN A 182 -6.55 12.18 18.33
C ASN A 182 -6.14 12.03 16.85
N LEU A 183 -5.23 12.88 16.36
CA LEU A 183 -4.72 12.79 14.98
C LEU A 183 -3.99 11.46 14.74
N GLN A 184 -3.18 11.02 15.70
CA GLN A 184 -2.48 9.74 15.59
C GLN A 184 -3.47 8.59 15.47
N PHE A 185 -4.43 8.48 16.39
CA PHE A 185 -5.45 7.45 16.32
C PHE A 185 -6.21 7.49 14.98
N TYR A 186 -6.60 8.68 14.54
CA TYR A 186 -7.32 8.86 13.28
C TYR A 186 -6.53 8.32 12.08
N ASN A 187 -5.25 8.69 11.96
CA ASN A 187 -4.38 8.23 10.88
C ASN A 187 -4.09 6.72 10.94
N GLU A 188 -3.98 6.17 12.15
CA GLU A 188 -3.81 4.74 12.37
C GLU A 188 -5.04 3.96 11.92
N GLN A 189 -6.26 4.42 12.26
CA GLN A 189 -7.50 3.78 11.79
C GLN A 189 -7.63 3.85 10.26
N ASP A 190 -7.25 4.97 9.65
CA ASP A 190 -7.23 5.15 8.18
C ASP A 190 -6.29 4.20 7.47
N THR A 191 -5.22 3.77 8.15
CA THR A 191 -4.30 2.77 7.61
C THR A 191 -4.79 1.35 7.89
N TYR A 192 -5.28 1.12 9.12
CA TYR A 192 -5.70 -0.19 9.61
C TYR A 192 -6.81 -0.80 8.75
N ILE A 193 -7.80 0.01 8.36
CA ILE A 193 -8.91 -0.39 7.48
C ILE A 193 -8.43 -0.95 6.12
N MET A 194 -7.25 -0.56 5.64
CA MET A 194 -6.70 -1.07 4.38
C MET A 194 -6.07 -2.45 4.52
N ILE A 195 -5.64 -2.83 5.73
CA ILE A 195 -4.84 -4.03 5.99
C ILE A 195 -5.62 -5.27 5.57
N LYS A 196 -6.88 -5.40 5.99
CA LYS A 196 -7.68 -6.60 5.71
C LYS A 196 -7.95 -6.79 4.21
N PRO A 197 -8.45 -5.79 3.45
CA PRO A 197 -8.56 -5.91 2.00
C PRO A 197 -7.23 -6.27 1.34
N LEU A 198 -6.12 -5.65 1.75
CA LEU A 198 -4.79 -5.90 1.17
C LEU A 198 -4.32 -7.33 1.42
N MET A 199 -4.45 -7.81 2.65
CA MET A 199 -4.10 -9.17 3.04
C MET A 199 -4.95 -10.21 2.31
N THR A 200 -6.23 -9.93 2.09
CA THR A 200 -7.10 -10.81 1.30
C THR A 200 -6.64 -10.89 -0.16
N LEU A 201 -6.32 -9.76 -0.80
CA LEU A 201 -5.79 -9.75 -2.17
C LEU A 201 -4.47 -10.52 -2.29
N ILE A 202 -3.55 -10.33 -1.35
CA ILE A 202 -2.29 -11.07 -1.29
C ILE A 202 -2.57 -12.57 -1.17
N SER A 203 -3.46 -12.96 -0.25
CA SER A 203 -3.78 -14.37 0.01
C SER A 203 -4.41 -15.06 -1.20
N LEU A 204 -5.31 -14.37 -1.90
CA LEU A 204 -5.94 -14.89 -3.12
C LEU A 204 -4.89 -15.20 -4.20
N GLN A 205 -3.84 -14.38 -4.30
CA GLN A 205 -2.83 -14.47 -5.36
C GLN A 205 -1.80 -15.51 -4.97
N PHE A 206 -1.46 -15.56 -3.68
CA PHE A 206 -0.57 -16.54 -3.10
C PHE A 206 -1.09 -17.97 -3.23
N LYS A 207 -2.42 -18.18 -3.32
CA LYS A 207 -3.02 -19.49 -3.66
C LYS A 207 -2.46 -20.08 -4.97
N TYR A 208 -2.02 -19.22 -5.89
CA TYR A 208 -1.41 -19.60 -7.16
C TYR A 208 0.11 -19.42 -7.17
N LYS A 209 0.73 -19.30 -5.98
CA LYS A 209 2.17 -19.05 -5.77
C LYS A 209 2.65 -17.76 -6.43
N ILE A 210 1.78 -16.76 -6.53
CA ILE A 210 2.08 -15.45 -7.10
C ILE A 210 2.20 -14.44 -5.97
N ASP A 211 3.37 -13.79 -5.88
CA ASP A 211 3.52 -12.57 -5.10
C ASP A 211 2.84 -11.43 -5.84
N MET A 212 1.80 -10.87 -5.23
CA MET A 212 1.01 -9.78 -5.80
C MET A 212 1.88 -8.54 -6.12
N PHE A 213 2.83 -8.18 -5.25
CA PHE A 213 3.63 -6.97 -5.42
C PHE A 213 4.75 -7.12 -6.45
N SER A 214 5.10 -8.34 -6.83
CA SER A 214 5.98 -8.59 -7.97
C SER A 214 5.36 -8.16 -9.31
N PHE A 215 4.05 -7.91 -9.35
CA PHE A 215 3.32 -7.48 -10.55
C PHE A 215 2.76 -6.07 -10.40
N MET A 216 2.72 -5.34 -11.51
CA MET A 216 2.33 -3.91 -11.52
C MET A 216 0.82 -3.64 -11.35
N SER A 217 -0.04 -4.67 -11.42
CA SER A 217 -1.51 -4.52 -11.37
C SER A 217 -2.22 -5.86 -11.17
N MET A 218 -3.51 -5.80 -10.84
CA MET A 218 -4.36 -7.00 -10.78
C MET A 218 -4.42 -7.75 -12.12
N ALA A 219 -4.49 -7.03 -13.24
CA ALA A 219 -4.55 -7.67 -14.57
C ALA A 219 -3.27 -8.46 -14.86
N ALA A 220 -2.12 -7.95 -14.44
CA ALA A 220 -0.84 -8.65 -14.58
C ALA A 220 -0.80 -9.91 -13.68
N CYS A 221 -1.29 -9.82 -12.44
CA CYS A 221 -1.48 -10.99 -11.57
C CYS A 221 -2.40 -12.04 -12.23
N SER A 222 -3.56 -11.64 -12.74
CA SER A 222 -4.51 -12.55 -13.40
C SER A 222 -3.91 -13.22 -14.64
N ASN A 223 -3.09 -12.50 -15.41
CA ASN A 223 -2.37 -13.08 -16.53
C ASN A 223 -1.36 -14.14 -16.06
N ALA A 224 -0.60 -13.87 -15.00
CA ALA A 224 0.30 -14.86 -14.40
C ALA A 224 -0.45 -16.09 -13.88
N ILE A 225 -1.61 -15.90 -13.22
CA ILE A 225 -2.50 -17.00 -12.77
C ILE A 225 -2.94 -17.85 -13.96
N LYS A 226 -3.34 -17.22 -15.07
CA LYS A 226 -3.73 -17.92 -16.29
C LYS A 226 -2.60 -18.83 -16.80
N TYR A 227 -1.37 -18.34 -16.84
CA TYR A 227 -0.21 -19.15 -17.22
C TYR A 227 0.06 -20.27 -16.21
N ALA A 228 0.05 -19.96 -14.90
CA ALA A 228 0.23 -20.97 -13.86
C ALA A 228 -0.78 -22.11 -13.97
N LYS A 229 -2.02 -21.82 -14.37
CA LYS A 229 -3.06 -22.83 -14.61
C LYS A 229 -2.94 -23.56 -15.94
N ALA A 230 -2.57 -22.87 -17.02
CA ALA A 230 -2.40 -23.52 -18.32
C ALA A 230 -1.26 -24.55 -18.34
N TYR A 231 -0.25 -24.36 -17.50
CA TYR A 231 0.93 -25.23 -17.39
C TYR A 231 0.97 -26.02 -16.08
N GLU A 232 -0.14 -26.13 -15.35
CA GLU A 232 -0.17 -26.82 -14.04
C GLU A 232 0.22 -28.31 -14.16
N ASP A 233 -0.18 -28.96 -15.26
CA ASP A 233 0.13 -30.35 -15.59
C ASP A 233 1.33 -30.50 -16.54
N PHE A 234 2.07 -29.41 -16.81
CA PHE A 234 3.22 -29.45 -17.70
C PHE A 234 4.42 -30.09 -16.98
N ASP A 235 4.88 -31.22 -17.52
CA ASP A 235 6.07 -31.95 -17.13
C ASP A 235 7.13 -31.76 -18.20
N ILE A 236 8.24 -31.10 -17.84
CA ILE A 236 9.37 -30.89 -18.76
C ILE A 236 9.96 -32.21 -19.30
N ASN A 237 9.78 -33.32 -18.57
CA ASN A 237 10.23 -34.65 -18.96
C ASN A 237 9.08 -35.50 -19.55
N GLY A 238 7.89 -34.92 -19.70
CA GLY A 238 6.71 -35.59 -20.23
C GLY A 238 6.86 -35.93 -21.70
N VAL A 239 6.31 -37.08 -22.11
CA VAL A 239 6.25 -37.48 -23.52
C VAL A 239 4.96 -36.91 -24.11
N TYR A 240 5.10 -35.84 -24.89
CA TYR A 240 3.97 -35.19 -25.57
C TYR A 240 3.83 -35.70 -27.00
N PRO A 241 2.59 -35.90 -27.50
CA PRO A 241 2.39 -36.27 -28.89
C PRO A 241 2.88 -35.15 -29.80
N ASN A 242 3.54 -35.52 -30.90
CA ASN A 242 3.86 -34.56 -31.97
C ASN A 242 2.55 -34.10 -32.61
N PHE A 243 2.24 -32.82 -32.51
CA PHE A 243 1.11 -32.23 -33.21
C PHE A 243 1.59 -31.71 -34.56
N GLU A 244 0.85 -32.03 -35.63
CA GLU A 244 1.00 -31.30 -36.89
C GLU A 244 0.44 -29.90 -36.70
N ASP A 245 1.31 -28.89 -36.84
CA ASP A 245 0.90 -27.48 -36.78
C ASP A 245 0.09 -27.11 -38.03
N LEU A 246 -1.24 -27.27 -37.93
CA LEU A 246 -2.22 -26.85 -38.92
C LEU A 246 -2.65 -25.39 -38.73
N SER A 247 -2.01 -24.64 -37.80
CA SER A 247 -2.40 -23.26 -37.56
C SER A 247 -2.06 -22.37 -38.75
N GLN A 248 -2.94 -21.41 -39.02
CA GLN A 248 -2.72 -20.46 -40.10
C GLN A 248 -1.56 -19.54 -39.72
N LYS A 249 -0.41 -19.72 -40.35
CA LYS A 249 0.79 -18.90 -40.08
C LYS A 249 0.49 -17.43 -40.40
N PHE A 250 0.66 -16.57 -39.39
CA PHE A 250 0.58 -15.13 -39.58
C PHE A 250 1.87 -14.63 -40.21
N TYR A 251 1.80 -14.19 -41.46
CA TYR A 251 2.91 -13.54 -42.14
C TYR A 251 2.75 -12.03 -41.97
N LEU A 252 3.67 -11.39 -41.23
CA LEU A 252 3.79 -9.94 -41.21
C LEU A 252 4.23 -9.48 -42.60
N THR A 253 3.31 -8.89 -43.36
CA THR A 253 3.64 -8.20 -44.61
C THR A 253 3.92 -6.73 -44.29
N GLU A 254 5.14 -6.27 -44.58
CA GLU A 254 5.44 -4.84 -44.58
C GLU A 254 4.61 -4.17 -45.69
N ASN A 255 3.59 -3.39 -45.29
CA ASN A 255 2.92 -2.48 -46.21
C ASN A 255 3.75 -1.19 -46.24
N TYR A 256 4.57 -1.04 -47.28
CA TYR A 256 5.20 0.23 -47.67
C TYR A 256 4.18 1.17 -48.31
#